data_AF-A0A843C123-F1
#
_entry.id   AF-A0A843C123-F1
#
_cell.length_a   1.000
_cell.length_b   1.000
_cell.length_c   1.000
_cell.angle_alpha   90.00
_cell.angle_beta   90.00
_cell.angle_gamma   90.00
#
_symmetry.space_group_name_H-M   'P 1'
#
loop_
_entity.id
_entity.type
_entity.pdbx_description
1 polymer ?
#
loop_
_entity_poly.entity_id
_entity_poly.type
_entity_poly.pdbx_seq_one_letter_code
_entity_poly.pdbx_strand_id
1 'polypeptide(L)'
;MTDTEINNQKLSNEELKELATGLENFGDMLIMMGTLATLEKELIGLDKLMKKLFKPENRDLFQIMEGDQELWDKASALLAKWKVLEDKDPAKLSPDEQIEVGESFKGFSSVLSQVVEGMMQGVTKSE
;
A
#
# COMPACT_ATOMS: atom_id res chain seq x y z
N MET A 1 48.76 -6.05 -36.74
CA MET A 1 48.56 -6.64 -35.40
C MET A 1 48.20 -5.48 -34.50
N THR A 2 46.90 -5.27 -34.25
CA THR A 2 46.44 -4.26 -33.30
C THR A 2 46.45 -4.95 -31.95
N ASP A 3 47.63 -4.95 -31.33
CA ASP A 3 47.78 -5.26 -29.92
C ASP A 3 46.80 -4.36 -29.18
N THR A 4 45.73 -5.01 -28.72
CA THR A 4 44.71 -4.38 -27.91
C THR A 4 45.44 -4.02 -26.63
N GLU A 5 45.88 -2.75 -26.54
CA GLU A 5 46.20 -2.11 -25.28
C GLU A 5 44.95 -2.19 -24.41
N ILE A 6 44.78 -3.34 -23.76
CA ILE A 6 44.02 -3.42 -22.52
C ILE A 6 44.83 -2.54 -21.58
N ASN A 7 44.51 -1.24 -21.61
CA ASN A 7 45.07 -0.25 -20.72
C ASN A 7 44.97 -0.82 -19.31
N ASN A 8 46.12 -1.14 -18.73
CA ASN A 8 46.29 -1.61 -17.36
C ASN A 8 46.04 -0.44 -16.38
N GLN A 9 44.96 0.32 -16.58
CA GLN A 9 44.49 1.36 -15.69
C GLN A 9 43.81 0.67 -14.51
N LYS A 10 44.62 0.33 -13.52
CA LYS A 10 44.14 -0.16 -12.23
C LYS A 10 43.43 1.00 -11.54
N LEU A 11 42.17 0.77 -11.14
CA LEU A 11 41.41 1.75 -10.35
C LEU A 11 42.19 2.11 -9.09
N SER A 12 42.22 3.40 -8.78
CA SER A 12 42.70 3.93 -7.52
C SER A 12 41.81 3.48 -6.36
N ASN A 13 42.32 3.59 -5.14
CA ASN A 13 41.54 3.26 -3.95
C ASN A 13 40.31 4.16 -3.76
N GLU A 14 40.33 5.40 -4.27
CA GLU A 14 39.18 6.29 -4.25
C GLU A 14 38.12 5.84 -5.27
N GLU A 15 38.52 5.53 -6.50
CA GLU A 15 37.60 5.00 -7.52
C GLU A 15 36.99 3.66 -7.09
N LEU A 16 37.74 2.79 -6.40
CA LEU A 16 37.21 1.55 -5.84
C LEU A 16 36.20 1.81 -4.72
N LYS A 17 36.39 2.84 -3.88
CA LYS A 17 35.43 3.22 -2.83
C LYS A 17 34.17 3.85 -3.41
N GLU A 18 34.31 4.71 -4.42
CA GLU A 18 33.18 5.28 -5.14
C GLU A 18 32.36 4.19 -5.84
N LEU A 19 33.03 3.23 -6.48
CA LEU A 19 32.39 2.09 -7.09
C LEU A 19 31.65 1.23 -6.05
N ALA A 20 32.28 0.94 -4.90
CA ALA A 20 31.64 0.17 -3.83
C ALA A 20 30.37 0.88 -3.32
N THR A 21 30.45 2.18 -3.07
CA THR A 21 29.31 3.00 -2.61
C THR A 21 28.21 3.06 -3.68
N GLY A 22 28.59 3.21 -4.96
CA GLY A 22 27.65 3.21 -6.08
C GLY A 22 26.93 1.88 -6.24
N LEU A 23 27.64 0.76 -6.08
CA LEU A 23 27.07 -0.60 -6.12
C LEU A 23 26.12 -0.85 -4.94
N GLU A 24 26.46 -0.37 -3.75
CA GLU A 24 25.60 -0.44 -2.56
C GLU A 24 24.29 0.32 -2.80
N ASN A 25 24.38 1.59 -3.18
CA ASN A 25 23.21 2.42 -3.45
C ASN A 25 22.33 1.87 -4.59
N PHE A 26 22.96 1.33 -5.65
CA PHE A 26 22.23 0.71 -6.75
C PHE A 26 21.57 -0.61 -6.32
N GLY A 27 22.25 -1.40 -5.48
CA GLY A 27 21.69 -2.60 -4.86
C GLY A 27 20.44 -2.29 -4.02
N ASP A 28 20.50 -1.28 -3.16
CA ASP A 28 19.36 -0.83 -2.36
C ASP A 28 18.19 -0.35 -3.22
N MET A 29 18.50 0.37 -4.31
CA MET A 29 17.49 0.78 -5.29
C MET A 29 16.80 -0.43 -5.95
N LEU A 30 17.57 -1.46 -6.35
CA LEU A 30 17.02 -2.69 -6.92
C LEU A 30 16.13 -3.43 -5.90
N ILE A 31 16.53 -3.51 -4.63
CA ILE A 31 15.73 -4.10 -3.55
C ILE A 31 14.40 -3.34 -3.40
N MET A 32 14.46 -2.01 -3.29
CA MET A 32 13.27 -1.17 -3.18
C MET A 32 12.33 -1.36 -4.37
N MET A 33 12.85 -1.38 -5.60
CA MET A 33 12.03 -1.64 -6.79
C MET A 33 11.40 -3.04 -6.78
N GLY A 34 12.12 -4.07 -6.33
CA GLY A 34 11.58 -5.42 -6.18
C GLY A 34 10.46 -5.51 -5.14
N THR A 35 10.60 -4.82 -4.02
CA THR A 35 9.57 -4.69 -2.99
C THR A 35 8.35 -3.94 -3.53
N LEU A 36 8.56 -2.84 -4.24
CA LEU A 36 7.49 -2.07 -4.89
C LEU A 36 6.73 -2.88 -5.94
N ALA A 37 7.42 -3.68 -6.77
CA ALA A 37 6.79 -4.54 -7.77
C ALA A 37 5.95 -5.67 -7.14
N THR A 38 6.35 -6.16 -5.97
CA THR A 38 5.55 -7.10 -5.18
C THR A 38 4.30 -6.42 -4.63
N LEU A 39 4.47 -5.23 -4.04
CA LEU A 39 3.39 -4.38 -3.54
C LEU A 39 2.40 -3.98 -4.64
N GLU A 40 2.86 -3.70 -5.86
CA GLU A 40 1.99 -3.37 -7.00
C GLU A 40 1.02 -4.51 -7.32
N LYS A 41 1.49 -5.78 -7.27
CA LYS A 41 0.61 -6.94 -7.46
C LYS A 41 -0.43 -7.06 -6.35
N GLU A 42 -0.05 -6.76 -5.11
CA GLU A 42 -0.97 -6.73 -3.97
C GLU A 42 -1.99 -5.59 -4.10
N LEU A 43 -1.54 -4.42 -4.57
CA LEU A 43 -2.38 -3.25 -4.82
C LEU A 43 -3.43 -3.51 -5.91
N ILE A 44 -3.11 -4.27 -6.97
CA ILE A 44 -4.11 -4.71 -7.97
C ILE A 44 -5.18 -5.61 -7.33
N GLY A 45 -4.79 -6.45 -6.36
CA GLY A 45 -5.72 -7.24 -5.57
C GLY A 45 -6.63 -6.37 -4.70
N LEU A 46 -6.02 -5.39 -4.01
CA LEU A 46 -6.71 -4.44 -3.14
C LEU A 46 -7.69 -3.54 -3.91
N ASP A 47 -7.31 -3.03 -5.08
CA ASP A 47 -8.19 -2.23 -5.95
C ASP A 47 -9.45 -3.03 -6.37
N LYS A 48 -9.26 -4.32 -6.73
CA LYS A 48 -10.40 -5.20 -7.03
C LYS A 48 -11.30 -5.42 -5.82
N LEU A 49 -10.74 -5.56 -4.63
CA LEU A 49 -11.50 -5.74 -3.39
C LEU A 49 -12.25 -4.46 -3.00
N MET A 50 -11.60 -3.30 -3.10
CA MET A 50 -12.21 -1.98 -2.90
C MET A 50 -13.38 -1.76 -3.86
N LYS A 51 -13.17 -2.00 -5.17
CA LYS A 51 -14.25 -1.91 -6.16
C LYS A 51 -15.41 -2.86 -5.86
N LYS A 52 -15.13 -4.05 -5.34
CA LYS A 52 -16.16 -5.00 -4.90
C LYS A 52 -16.88 -4.48 -3.65
N LEU A 53 -16.17 -3.98 -2.65
CA LEU A 53 -16.74 -3.46 -1.41
C LEU A 53 -17.83 -2.42 -1.69
N PHE A 54 -17.61 -1.52 -2.66
CA PHE A 54 -18.60 -0.49 -3.01
C PHE A 54 -19.73 -0.96 -3.95
N LYS A 55 -19.78 -2.25 -4.33
CA LYS A 55 -20.88 -2.76 -5.14
C LYS A 55 -22.17 -2.88 -4.34
N PRO A 56 -23.34 -2.78 -5.00
CA PRO A 56 -24.64 -2.96 -4.34
C PRO A 56 -24.76 -4.26 -3.55
N GLU A 57 -24.14 -5.35 -4.01
CA GLU A 57 -24.18 -6.66 -3.35
C GLU A 57 -23.49 -6.70 -1.99
N ASN A 58 -22.63 -5.72 -1.66
CA ASN A 58 -21.95 -5.61 -0.37
C ASN A 58 -22.56 -4.49 0.51
N ARG A 59 -23.74 -3.97 0.14
CA ARG A 59 -24.47 -2.96 0.94
C ARG A 59 -24.85 -3.44 2.33
N ASP A 60 -25.06 -4.74 2.52
CA ASP A 60 -25.37 -5.32 3.83
C ASP A 60 -24.27 -5.02 4.85
N LEU A 61 -23.01 -4.94 4.40
CA LEU A 61 -21.86 -4.58 5.23
C LEU A 61 -21.97 -3.13 5.74
N PHE A 62 -22.44 -2.22 4.90
CA PHE A 62 -22.71 -0.83 5.28
C PHE A 62 -23.97 -0.71 6.14
N GLN A 63 -24.99 -1.55 5.93
CA GLN A 63 -26.18 -1.58 6.80
C GLN A 63 -25.84 -2.07 8.22
N ILE A 64 -24.91 -3.02 8.35
CA ILE A 64 -24.40 -3.45 9.66
C ILE A 64 -23.67 -2.30 10.36
N MET A 65 -22.85 -1.54 9.62
CA MET A 65 -22.22 -0.34 10.15
C MET A 65 -23.25 0.73 10.51
N GLU A 66 -24.28 0.98 9.70
CA GLU A 66 -25.37 1.93 10.00
C GLU A 66 -26.17 1.54 11.26
N GLY A 67 -26.23 0.24 11.59
CA GLY A 67 -26.84 -0.26 12.83
C GLY A 67 -26.06 0.11 14.10
N ASP A 68 -24.80 0.52 13.97
CA ASP A 68 -23.95 1.01 15.05
C ASP A 68 -23.42 2.41 14.69
N GLN A 69 -24.07 3.43 15.24
CA GLN A 69 -23.76 4.84 14.98
C GLN A 69 -22.26 5.17 15.15
N GLU A 70 -21.59 4.56 16.14
CA GLU A 70 -20.17 4.82 16.40
C GLU A 70 -19.29 4.22 15.30
N LEU A 71 -19.60 3.01 14.83
CA LEU A 71 -18.90 2.38 13.72
C LEU A 71 -19.14 3.12 12.41
N TRP A 72 -20.37 3.57 12.16
CA TRP A 72 -20.70 4.37 10.98
C TRP A 72 -19.96 5.71 10.97
N ASP A 73 -19.92 6.42 12.09
CA ASP A 73 -19.23 7.71 12.19
C ASP A 73 -17.71 7.54 11.95
N LYS A 74 -17.09 6.47 12.48
CA LYS A 74 -15.69 6.12 12.20
C LYS A 74 -15.47 5.78 10.73
N ALA A 75 -16.32 4.93 10.16
CA ALA A 75 -16.21 4.50 8.76
C ALA A 75 -16.37 5.68 7.80
N SER A 76 -17.40 6.51 7.99
CA SER A 76 -17.69 7.65 7.13
C SER A 76 -16.62 8.73 7.17
N ALA A 77 -16.04 9.01 8.35
CA ALA A 77 -14.92 9.94 8.49
C ALA A 77 -13.68 9.46 7.72
N LEU A 78 -13.40 8.15 7.73
CA LEU A 78 -12.28 7.55 7.00
C LEU A 78 -12.54 7.57 5.48
N LEU A 79 -13.75 7.21 5.06
CA LEU A 79 -14.16 7.25 3.65
C LEU A 79 -14.12 8.68 3.07
N ALA A 80 -14.42 9.70 3.87
CA ALA A 80 -14.33 11.10 3.43
C ALA A 80 -12.91 11.50 3.03
N LYS A 81 -11.88 10.92 3.67
CA LYS A 81 -10.47 11.15 3.32
C LYS A 81 -10.09 10.52 1.98
N TRP A 82 -10.85 9.55 1.50
CA TRP A 82 -10.59 8.87 0.22
C TRP A 82 -11.10 9.65 -0.98
N LYS A 83 -11.81 10.77 -0.77
CA LYS A 83 -12.24 11.66 -1.87
C LYS A 83 -11.07 12.14 -2.73
N VAL A 84 -9.89 12.33 -2.14
CA VAL A 84 -8.67 12.73 -2.87
C VAL A 84 -8.21 11.67 -3.89
N LEU A 85 -8.70 10.43 -3.76
CA LEU A 85 -8.38 9.29 -4.61
C LEU A 85 -9.35 9.09 -5.79
N GLU A 86 -10.46 9.84 -5.85
CA GLU A 86 -11.47 9.66 -6.91
C GLU A 86 -10.87 9.79 -8.33
N ASP A 87 -9.83 10.62 -8.49
CA ASP A 87 -9.15 10.86 -9.76
C ASP A 87 -7.62 10.72 -9.69
N LYS A 88 -7.07 10.20 -8.58
CA LYS A 88 -5.63 10.13 -8.36
C LYS A 88 -5.18 8.74 -7.96
N ASP A 89 -4.08 8.31 -8.58
CA ASP A 89 -3.29 7.16 -8.11
C ASP A 89 -2.68 7.51 -6.73
N PRO A 90 -2.92 6.70 -5.68
CA PRO A 90 -2.33 6.92 -4.36
C PRO A 90 -0.80 7.10 -4.40
N ALA A 91 -0.11 6.42 -5.32
CA ALA A 91 1.34 6.54 -5.47
C ALA A 91 1.81 7.89 -6.07
N LYS A 92 0.88 8.69 -6.60
CA LYS A 92 1.15 10.02 -7.19
C LYS A 92 0.71 11.18 -6.30
N LEU A 93 0.18 10.88 -5.11
CA LEU A 93 -0.08 11.89 -4.09
C LEU A 93 1.23 12.47 -3.54
N SER A 94 1.15 13.67 -2.95
CA SER A 94 2.27 14.20 -2.17
C SER A 94 2.56 13.32 -0.95
N PRO A 95 3.79 13.35 -0.37
CA PRO A 95 4.14 12.49 0.76
C PRO A 95 3.16 12.58 1.94
N ASP A 96 2.72 13.79 2.30
CA ASP A 96 1.77 14.00 3.40
C ASP A 96 0.39 13.38 3.09
N GLU A 97 -0.09 13.55 1.86
CA GLU A 97 -1.33 12.93 1.38
C GLU A 97 -1.22 11.38 1.33
N GLN A 98 -0.07 10.83 0.94
CA GLN A 98 0.19 9.39 0.96
C GLN A 98 0.12 8.82 2.38
N ILE A 99 0.71 9.54 3.34
CA ILE A 99 0.68 9.16 4.75
C ILE A 99 -0.75 9.21 5.27
N GLU A 100 -1.48 10.30 5.04
CA GLU A 100 -2.87 10.45 5.51
C GLU A 100 -3.79 9.37 4.92
N VAL A 101 -3.70 9.12 3.62
CA VAL A 101 -4.47 8.05 2.96
C VAL A 101 -4.09 6.68 3.51
N GLY A 102 -2.80 6.40 3.67
CA GLY A 102 -2.31 5.14 4.23
C GLY A 102 -2.79 4.88 5.65
N GLU A 103 -2.80 5.90 6.51
CA GLU A 103 -3.35 5.81 7.86
C GLU A 103 -4.87 5.55 7.83
N SER A 104 -5.59 6.20 6.92
CA SER A 104 -7.02 5.98 6.78
C SER A 104 -7.36 4.57 6.31
N PHE A 105 -6.56 3.97 5.42
CA PHE A 105 -6.70 2.57 5.00
C PHE A 105 -6.52 1.60 6.18
N LYS A 106 -5.50 1.84 7.02
CA LYS A 106 -5.29 1.05 8.24
C LYS A 106 -6.45 1.20 9.23
N GLY A 107 -6.94 2.42 9.42
CA GLY A 107 -8.12 2.69 10.25
C GLY A 107 -9.35 1.94 9.76
N PHE A 108 -9.61 1.97 8.45
CA PHE A 108 -10.78 1.31 7.87
C PHE A 108 -10.67 -0.22 7.93
N SER A 109 -9.45 -0.77 7.78
CA SER A 109 -9.20 -2.19 8.01
C SER A 109 -9.61 -2.62 9.42
N SER A 110 -9.33 -1.80 10.45
CA SER A 110 -9.73 -2.10 11.83
C SER A 110 -11.25 -2.08 12.01
N VAL A 111 -11.94 -1.14 11.35
CA VAL A 111 -13.41 -1.08 11.35
C VAL A 111 -14.00 -2.35 10.72
N LEU A 112 -13.47 -2.79 9.57
CA LEU A 112 -13.89 -4.03 8.93
C LEU A 112 -13.67 -5.26 9.83
N SER A 113 -12.54 -5.33 10.52
CA SER A 113 -12.27 -6.41 11.49
C SER A 113 -13.31 -6.44 12.62
N GLN A 114 -13.66 -5.27 13.19
CA GLN A 114 -14.68 -5.17 14.23
C GLN A 114 -16.06 -5.64 13.73
N VAL A 115 -16.44 -5.28 12.50
CA VAL A 115 -17.68 -5.75 11.88
C VAL A 115 -17.67 -7.27 11.71
N VAL A 116 -16.58 -7.85 11.18
CA VAL A 116 -16.45 -9.30 10.98
C VAL A 116 -16.52 -10.05 12.32
N GLU A 117 -15.82 -9.57 13.35
CA GLU A 117 -15.86 -10.14 14.70
C GLU A 117 -17.27 -10.05 15.31
N GLY A 118 -17.95 -8.91 15.16
CA GLY A 118 -19.32 -8.72 15.61
C GLY A 118 -20.31 -9.69 14.93
N MET A 119 -20.16 -9.92 13.62
CA MET A 119 -20.97 -10.89 12.89
C MET A 119 -20.73 -12.33 13.40
N MET A 120 -19.47 -12.72 13.64
CA MET A 120 -19.12 -14.05 14.16
C MET A 120 -19.66 -14.30 15.58
N GLN A 121 -19.70 -13.26 16.42
CA GLN A 121 -20.27 -13.35 17.77
C GLN A 121 -21.81 -13.35 17.79
N GLY A 122 -22.45 -12.73 16.80
CA GLY A 122 -23.91 -12.79 16.61
C GLY A 122 -24.40 -14.18 16.15
N VAL A 123 -23.61 -14.87 15.33
CA VAL A 123 -23.90 -16.24 14.86
C VAL A 123 -23.77 -17.27 15.99
N THR A 124 -22.86 -17.07 16.95
CA THR A 124 -22.64 -18.01 18.07
C THR A 124 -23.60 -17.86 19.25
N LYS A 125 -24.40 -16.78 19.31
CA LYS A 125 -25.42 -16.59 20.35
C LYS A 125 -26.81 -17.12 19.99
N SER A 126 -26.97 -17.71 18.81
CA SER A 126 -28.25 -18.20 18.29
C SER A 126 -28.37 -19.73 18.25
N GLU A 127 -27.49 -20.47 18.94
CA GLU A 127 -27.60 -21.92 19.16
C GLU A 127 -28.16 -22.28 20.53
#